data_AF-A0A2V7W429-F1
#
_entry.id   AF-A0A2V7W429-F1
#
_cell.length_a   1.000
_cell.length_b   1.000
_cell.length_c   1.000
_cell.angle_alpha   90.00
_cell.angle_beta   90.00
_cell.angle_gamma   90.00
#
_symmetry.space_group_name_H-M   'P 1'
#
loop_
_entity.id
_entity.type
_entity.pdbx_description
1 polymer ?
#
loop_
_entity_poly.entity_id
_entity_poly.type
_entity_poly.pdbx_seq_one_letter_code
_entity_poly.pdbx_strand_id
1 'polypeptide(L)'
;MRWRKKESPMRCRSVLTRIDAMRTGELASTDRDEIHEHIGDCRSCNESVADVDVFAQTIKSLAAAPPRSCRDAVTGKCSDSYARITASGETVWVAFTDRGLRMIHRGGTLEDVRERYANRHARTLTEAKLPEKFRKQVEAALRGEGVDDPQIDWDDDFSGIERDVLKMLTRIPRGEVRTYSWIAQQVGRPGAVRAVGNICARNVVPFVVPCHRVVPASGGVGQYAFGSALKRELLKREGVDVDALEALARKNVRFIGSKTTKIVCFPTCRDARRIREENRVPFQDAAAAEQKGFRPCRKCQPFAARTTSSKSRSSRVSS
;
A
#
# COMPACT_ATOMS: atom_id res chain seq x y z
N MET A 1 43.91 -6.13 56.52
CA MET A 1 43.24 -7.21 55.76
C MET A 1 42.01 -6.63 55.07
N ARG A 2 42.09 -6.38 53.75
CA ARG A 2 40.97 -5.87 52.96
C ARG A 2 39.99 -6.99 52.67
N TRP A 3 38.79 -6.90 53.26
CA TRP A 3 37.62 -7.67 52.82
C TRP A 3 37.29 -7.27 51.37
N ARG A 4 37.64 -8.11 50.39
CA ARG A 4 37.04 -8.01 49.05
C ARG A 4 35.63 -8.57 49.15
N LYS A 5 34.62 -7.70 49.15
CA LYS A 5 33.25 -8.07 48.74
C LYS A 5 33.35 -8.60 47.31
N LYS A 6 33.14 -9.90 47.09
CA LYS A 6 32.78 -10.41 45.76
C LYS A 6 31.40 -9.85 45.45
N GLU A 7 31.28 -9.13 44.34
CA GLU A 7 30.01 -8.63 43.82
C GLU A 7 28.99 -9.77 43.70
N SER A 8 27.74 -9.43 43.99
CA SER A 8 26.65 -10.39 44.16
C SER A 8 26.43 -11.21 42.87
N PRO A 9 26.52 -12.56 42.89
CA PRO A 9 26.23 -13.36 41.71
C PRO A 9 24.76 -13.18 41.31
N MET A 10 24.49 -13.22 40.00
CA MET A 10 23.16 -13.11 39.42
C MET A 10 22.16 -14.02 40.15
N ARG A 11 20.92 -13.56 40.37
CA ARG A 11 19.88 -14.36 41.04
C ARG A 11 19.11 -15.19 40.02
N CYS A 12 18.68 -16.40 40.41
CA CYS A 12 17.89 -17.31 39.55
C CYS A 12 16.65 -16.64 38.92
N ARG A 13 15.99 -15.75 39.66
CA ARG A 13 14.83 -14.98 39.14
C ARG A 13 15.21 -14.09 37.94
N SER A 14 16.40 -13.49 37.97
CA SER A 14 16.91 -12.66 36.87
C SER A 14 17.23 -13.49 35.64
N VAL A 15 17.77 -14.70 35.84
CA VAL A 15 17.99 -15.68 34.77
C VAL A 15 16.66 -16.10 34.14
N LEU A 16 15.69 -16.56 34.94
CA LEU A 16 14.38 -17.01 34.44
C LEU A 16 13.64 -15.94 33.61
N THR A 17 13.74 -14.66 33.99
CA THR A 17 13.12 -13.57 33.23
C THR A 17 13.81 -13.22 31.91
N ARG A 18 15.02 -13.75 31.67
CA ARG A 18 15.87 -13.41 30.53
C ARG A 18 16.19 -14.62 29.62
N ILE A 19 15.81 -15.84 30.02
CA ILE A 19 16.06 -17.07 29.24
C ILE A 19 15.47 -16.98 27.82
N ASP A 20 14.27 -16.43 27.66
CA ASP A 20 13.64 -16.32 26.33
C ASP A 20 14.43 -15.37 25.41
N ALA A 21 14.78 -14.17 25.91
CA ALA A 21 15.59 -13.20 25.19
C ALA A 21 17.00 -13.73 24.86
N MET A 22 17.55 -14.61 25.71
CA MET A 22 18.81 -15.31 25.44
C MET A 22 18.67 -16.28 24.26
N ARG A 23 17.58 -17.07 24.23
CA ARG A 23 17.30 -18.07 23.20
C ARG A 23 16.94 -17.47 21.84
N THR A 24 16.27 -16.32 21.83
CA THR A 24 15.90 -15.59 20.61
C THR A 24 17.05 -14.74 20.05
N GLY A 25 18.18 -14.64 20.78
CA GLY A 25 19.35 -13.87 20.37
C GLY A 25 19.24 -12.36 20.60
N GLU A 26 18.26 -11.92 21.40
CA GLU A 26 17.96 -10.51 21.67
C GLU A 26 18.81 -9.91 22.81
N LEU A 27 19.59 -10.73 23.52
CA LEU A 27 20.54 -10.28 24.55
C LEU A 27 21.92 -9.95 23.97
N ALA A 28 22.55 -8.93 24.55
CA ALA A 28 23.97 -8.62 24.35
C ALA A 28 24.85 -9.83 24.75
N SER A 29 26.01 -9.98 24.12
CA SER A 29 26.90 -11.13 24.35
C SER A 29 27.35 -11.27 25.80
N THR A 30 27.60 -10.15 26.48
CA THR A 30 28.01 -10.13 27.89
C THR A 30 26.91 -10.64 28.83
N ASP A 31 25.66 -10.24 28.62
CA ASP A 31 24.53 -10.72 29.42
C ASP A 31 24.28 -12.22 29.20
N ARG A 32 24.53 -12.70 27.98
CA ARG A 32 24.41 -14.12 27.62
C ARG A 32 25.45 -14.98 28.34
N ASP A 33 26.70 -14.53 28.35
CA ASP A 33 27.80 -15.27 28.98
C ASP A 33 27.60 -15.39 30.50
N GLU A 34 27.17 -14.32 31.17
CA GLU A 34 26.88 -14.35 32.61
C GLU A 34 25.67 -15.25 32.95
N ILE A 35 24.66 -15.30 32.07
CA ILE A 35 23.52 -16.22 32.25
C ILE A 35 23.98 -17.68 32.06
N HIS A 36 24.82 -17.98 31.06
CA HIS A 36 25.36 -19.32 30.87
C HIS A 36 26.22 -19.77 32.05
N GLU A 37 27.08 -18.89 32.57
CA GLU A 37 27.88 -19.16 33.77
C GLU A 37 26.99 -19.50 34.97
N HIS A 38 25.93 -18.71 35.21
CA HIS A 38 24.97 -18.99 36.28
C HIS A 38 24.22 -20.32 36.09
N ILE A 39 23.78 -20.65 34.88
CA ILE A 39 23.09 -21.93 34.58
C ILE A 39 24.04 -23.12 34.79
N GLY A 40 25.33 -22.96 34.50
CA GLY A 40 26.35 -23.97 34.78
C GLY A 40 26.52 -24.24 36.28
N ASP A 41 26.47 -23.20 37.10
CA ASP A 41 26.70 -23.27 38.55
C ASP A 41 25.43 -23.54 39.39
N CYS A 42 24.23 -23.29 38.83
CA CYS A 42 22.97 -23.40 39.56
C CYS A 42 22.11 -24.58 39.10
N ARG A 43 22.02 -25.61 39.96
CA ARG A 43 21.22 -26.83 39.71
C ARG A 43 19.76 -26.54 39.34
N SER A 44 19.07 -25.64 40.04
CA SER A 44 17.65 -25.35 39.79
C SER A 44 17.42 -24.65 38.45
N CYS A 45 18.31 -23.74 38.05
CA CYS A 45 18.24 -23.10 36.73
C CYS A 45 18.62 -24.09 35.62
N ASN A 46 19.59 -24.97 35.86
CA ASN A 46 19.98 -26.02 34.93
C ASN A 46 18.82 -26.98 34.65
N GLU A 47 18.16 -27.49 35.69
CA GLU A 47 16.99 -28.36 35.58
C GLU A 47 15.83 -27.65 34.85
N SER A 48 15.55 -26.38 35.18
CA SER A 48 14.49 -25.61 34.51
C SER A 48 14.75 -25.38 33.01
N VAL A 49 16.01 -25.12 32.62
CA VAL A 49 16.39 -24.96 31.21
C VAL A 49 16.35 -26.29 30.48
N ALA A 50 16.84 -27.35 31.11
CA ALA A 50 16.81 -28.70 30.55
C ALA A 50 15.38 -29.18 30.29
N ASP A 51 14.43 -28.92 31.19
CA ASP A 51 13.02 -29.27 31.01
C ASP A 51 12.39 -28.54 29.82
N VAL A 52 12.71 -27.25 29.64
CA VAL A 52 12.22 -26.47 28.48
C VAL A 52 12.87 -26.95 27.17
N ASP A 53 14.14 -27.34 27.20
CA ASP A 53 14.82 -27.90 26.02
C ASP A 53 14.30 -29.28 25.64
N VAL A 54 14.04 -30.15 26.62
CA VAL A 54 13.38 -31.44 26.41
C VAL A 54 11.96 -31.23 25.87
N PHE A 55 11.20 -30.27 26.40
CA PHE A 55 9.88 -29.93 25.87
C PHE A 55 9.94 -29.40 24.43
N ALA A 56 10.88 -28.49 24.13
CA ALA A 56 11.07 -27.96 22.78
C ALA A 56 11.55 -29.04 21.79
N GLN A 57 12.43 -29.95 22.20
CA GLN A 57 12.84 -31.10 21.41
C GLN A 57 11.69 -32.08 21.20
N THR A 58 10.86 -32.31 22.22
CA THR A 58 9.67 -33.15 22.14
C THR A 58 8.65 -32.56 21.16
N ILE A 59 8.41 -31.24 21.17
CA ILE A 59 7.55 -30.56 20.18
C ILE A 59 8.14 -30.69 18.76
N LYS A 60 9.46 -30.50 18.60
CA LYS A 60 10.12 -30.68 17.30
C LYS A 60 10.04 -32.14 16.81
N SER A 61 10.16 -33.12 17.70
CA SER A 61 10.04 -34.55 17.37
C SER A 61 8.59 -34.99 17.17
N LEU A 62 7.63 -34.26 17.73
CA LEU A 62 6.19 -34.40 17.46
C LEU A 62 5.79 -33.79 16.11
N ALA A 63 6.73 -33.53 15.19
CA ALA A 63 6.46 -33.22 13.79
C ALA A 63 5.83 -34.43 13.06
N ALA A 64 4.65 -34.86 13.50
CA ALA A 64 3.77 -35.71 12.74
C ALA A 64 3.21 -34.88 11.57
N ALA A 65 3.22 -35.47 10.37
CA ALA A 65 2.48 -34.89 9.26
C ALA A 65 1.00 -34.74 9.70
N PRO A 66 0.42 -33.52 9.64
CA PRO A 66 -0.95 -33.33 10.08
C PRO A 66 -1.88 -34.22 9.26
N PRO A 67 -2.92 -34.83 9.87
CA PRO A 67 -3.89 -35.64 9.14
C PRO A 67 -4.47 -34.81 7.98
N ARG A 68 -4.81 -35.44 6.85
CA ARG A 68 -5.31 -34.73 5.66
C ARG A 68 -6.48 -33.80 6.00
N SER A 69 -7.37 -34.22 6.91
CA SER A 69 -8.48 -33.41 7.43
C SER A 69 -8.02 -32.12 8.13
N CYS A 70 -6.93 -32.15 8.91
CA CYS A 70 -6.33 -30.96 9.50
C CYS A 70 -5.61 -30.12 8.44
N ARG A 71 -4.94 -30.74 7.47
CA ARG A 71 -4.32 -30.00 6.37
C ARG A 71 -5.39 -29.27 5.57
N ASP A 72 -6.53 -29.86 5.23
CA ASP A 72 -7.61 -29.21 4.48
C ASP A 72 -8.39 -28.19 5.34
N ALA A 73 -8.59 -28.44 6.64
CA ALA A 73 -9.24 -27.50 7.56
C ALA A 73 -8.36 -26.29 7.93
N VAL A 74 -7.03 -26.47 7.97
CA VAL A 74 -6.05 -25.40 8.22
C VAL A 74 -5.66 -24.71 6.92
N THR A 75 -5.37 -25.41 5.83
CA THR A 75 -5.11 -24.77 4.52
C THR A 75 -6.36 -24.12 3.94
N GLY A 76 -7.57 -24.64 4.17
CA GLY A 76 -8.82 -23.95 3.82
C GLY A 76 -9.06 -22.65 4.62
N LYS A 77 -8.39 -22.47 5.77
CA LYS A 77 -8.45 -21.25 6.60
C LYS A 77 -7.17 -20.38 6.52
N CYS A 78 -6.05 -20.95 6.06
CA CYS A 78 -4.72 -20.32 6.00
C CYS A 78 -4.17 -20.17 4.57
N SER A 79 -4.88 -20.67 3.55
CA SER A 79 -4.56 -20.43 2.15
C SER A 79 -5.64 -19.60 1.50
N ASP A 80 -5.20 -18.66 0.69
CA ASP A 80 -6.08 -17.87 -0.14
C ASP A 80 -6.16 -18.49 -1.54
N SER A 81 -7.15 -18.06 -2.30
CA SER A 81 -7.41 -18.64 -3.61
C SER A 81 -6.64 -17.90 -4.70
N TYR A 82 -6.23 -18.62 -5.75
CA TYR A 82 -5.75 -17.99 -6.97
C TYR A 82 -6.40 -18.56 -8.22
N ALA A 83 -6.41 -17.74 -9.27
CA ALA A 83 -6.79 -18.12 -10.63
C ALA A 83 -5.95 -17.35 -11.64
N ARG A 84 -5.88 -17.84 -12.87
CA ARG A 84 -5.28 -17.13 -14.00
C ARG A 84 -6.38 -16.62 -14.94
N ILE A 85 -6.21 -15.40 -15.44
CA ILE A 85 -7.13 -14.77 -16.37
C ILE A 85 -6.36 -14.11 -17.50
N THR A 86 -6.93 -14.16 -18.71
CA THR A 86 -6.39 -13.51 -19.90
C THR A 86 -7.45 -12.60 -20.49
N ALA A 87 -7.14 -11.31 -20.62
CA ALA A 87 -8.01 -10.32 -21.25
C ALA A 87 -7.17 -9.25 -21.94
N SER A 88 -7.62 -8.75 -23.10
CA SER A 88 -6.91 -7.70 -23.87
C SER A 88 -5.44 -8.03 -24.18
N GLY A 89 -5.13 -9.31 -24.42
CA GLY A 89 -3.76 -9.79 -24.67
C GLY A 89 -2.88 -9.87 -23.42
N GLU A 90 -3.39 -9.50 -22.25
CA GLU A 90 -2.68 -9.54 -20.98
C GLU A 90 -3.10 -10.78 -20.18
N THR A 91 -2.12 -11.53 -19.68
CA THR A 91 -2.37 -12.66 -18.76
C THR A 91 -1.88 -12.28 -17.37
N VAL A 92 -2.79 -12.37 -16.40
CA VAL A 92 -2.50 -12.05 -15.00
C VAL A 92 -2.94 -13.18 -14.07
N TRP A 93 -2.21 -13.31 -12.97
CA TRP A 93 -2.55 -14.14 -11.84
C TRP A 93 -3.34 -13.28 -10.85
N VAL A 94 -4.45 -13.82 -10.35
CA VAL A 94 -5.36 -13.13 -9.43
C VAL A 94 -5.43 -13.95 -8.16
N ALA A 95 -4.99 -13.40 -7.04
CA ALA A 95 -5.21 -13.94 -5.71
C ALA A 95 -6.39 -13.22 -5.04
N PHE A 96 -7.25 -13.99 -4.37
CA PHE A 96 -8.50 -13.50 -3.78
C PHE A 96 -8.91 -14.30 -2.54
N THR A 97 -9.71 -13.66 -1.70
CA THR A 97 -10.39 -14.24 -0.54
C THR A 97 -11.90 -14.18 -0.76
N ASP A 98 -12.67 -14.66 0.21
CA ASP A 98 -14.11 -14.43 0.29
C ASP A 98 -14.46 -12.93 0.44
N ARG A 99 -13.56 -12.15 1.06
CA ARG A 99 -13.71 -10.70 1.25
C ARG A 99 -13.38 -9.89 0.00
N GLY A 100 -12.51 -10.34 -0.91
CA GLY A 100 -12.16 -9.56 -2.10
C GLY A 100 -10.89 -9.97 -2.84
N LEU A 101 -10.54 -9.18 -3.86
CA LEU A 101 -9.26 -9.22 -4.55
C LEU A 101 -8.12 -8.84 -3.59
N ARG A 102 -7.03 -9.60 -3.59
CA ARG A 102 -5.89 -9.38 -2.68
C ARG A 102 -4.59 -9.11 -3.42
N MET A 103 -4.37 -9.77 -4.54
CA MET A 103 -3.20 -9.51 -5.39
C MET A 103 -3.52 -9.72 -6.86
N ILE A 104 -2.98 -8.88 -7.73
CA ILE A 104 -2.90 -9.11 -9.17
C ILE A 104 -1.43 -9.05 -9.58
N HIS A 105 -0.95 -10.12 -10.21
CA HIS A 105 0.43 -10.23 -10.68
C HIS A 105 0.46 -10.47 -12.19
N ARG A 106 1.29 -9.70 -12.91
CA ARG A 106 1.41 -9.79 -14.36
C ARG A 106 2.67 -10.55 -14.74
N GLY A 107 2.53 -11.54 -15.62
CA GLY A 107 3.64 -12.38 -16.08
C GLY A 107 4.16 -13.33 -15.00
N GLY A 108 5.35 -13.89 -15.22
CA GLY A 108 5.99 -14.82 -14.30
C GLY A 108 5.38 -16.22 -14.27
N THR A 109 6.08 -17.11 -13.58
CA THR A 109 5.65 -18.48 -13.28
C THR A 109 4.71 -18.50 -12.07
N LEU A 110 4.06 -19.63 -11.83
CA LEU A 110 3.21 -19.80 -10.64
C LEU A 110 4.05 -19.77 -9.35
N GLU A 111 5.29 -20.24 -9.43
CA GLU A 111 6.27 -20.24 -8.35
C GLU A 111 6.59 -18.81 -7.91
N ASP A 112 6.87 -17.91 -8.87
CA ASP A 112 7.11 -16.48 -8.60
C ASP A 112 5.92 -15.83 -7.89
N VAL A 113 4.70 -16.18 -8.31
CA VAL A 113 3.46 -15.66 -7.74
C VAL A 113 3.28 -16.15 -6.31
N ARG A 114 3.51 -17.44 -6.06
CA ARG A 114 3.43 -18.05 -4.72
C ARG A 114 4.46 -17.46 -3.78
N GLU A 115 5.70 -17.32 -4.21
CA GLU A 115 6.78 -16.73 -3.41
C GLU A 115 6.45 -15.28 -3.05
N ARG A 116 6.05 -14.47 -4.04
CA ARG A 116 5.66 -13.07 -3.81
C ARG A 116 4.48 -12.95 -2.86
N TYR A 117 3.49 -13.82 -3.00
CA TYR A 117 2.30 -13.84 -2.13
C TYR A 117 2.68 -14.20 -0.69
N ALA A 118 3.45 -15.27 -0.51
CA ALA A 118 3.92 -15.70 0.80
C ALA A 118 4.76 -14.63 1.50
N ASN A 119 5.67 -13.96 0.77
CA ASN A 119 6.49 -12.87 1.31
C ASN A 119 5.67 -11.64 1.74
N ARG A 120 4.52 -11.38 1.10
CA ARG A 120 3.67 -10.21 1.40
C ARG A 120 2.64 -10.48 2.49
N HIS A 121 2.07 -11.68 2.50
CA HIS A 121 0.86 -12.03 3.27
C HIS A 121 1.09 -13.15 4.29
N ALA A 122 2.27 -13.79 4.31
CA ALA A 122 2.58 -14.95 5.14
C ALA A 122 1.56 -16.10 5.00
N ARG A 123 1.00 -16.26 3.80
CA ARG A 123 -0.07 -17.23 3.47
C ARG A 123 0.26 -17.99 2.19
N THR A 124 -0.34 -19.16 2.02
CA THR A 124 -0.19 -19.97 0.80
C THR A 124 -1.33 -19.73 -0.18
N LEU A 125 -1.16 -20.19 -1.43
CA LEU A 125 -2.15 -20.04 -2.49
C LEU A 125 -2.62 -21.41 -3.00
N THR A 126 -3.94 -21.58 -3.07
CA THR A 126 -4.61 -22.77 -3.61
C THR A 126 -5.41 -22.41 -4.86
N GLU A 127 -5.35 -23.25 -5.90
CA GLU A 127 -6.07 -22.97 -7.14
C GLU A 127 -7.57 -23.08 -6.92
N ALA A 128 -8.33 -22.10 -7.40
CA ALA A 128 -9.78 -22.11 -7.33
C ALA A 128 -10.42 -21.40 -8.51
N LYS A 129 -11.72 -21.63 -8.72
CA LYS A 129 -12.49 -20.91 -9.72
C LYS A 129 -12.65 -19.45 -9.27
N LEU A 130 -12.15 -18.50 -10.07
CA LEU A 130 -12.35 -17.07 -9.82
C LEU A 130 -13.85 -16.73 -9.82
N PRO A 131 -14.39 -16.17 -8.73
CA PRO A 131 -15.77 -15.70 -8.68
C PRO A 131 -16.08 -14.72 -9.80
N GLU A 132 -17.27 -14.84 -10.40
CA GLU A 132 -17.66 -14.07 -11.59
C GLU A 132 -17.59 -12.55 -11.35
N LYS A 133 -17.90 -12.09 -10.15
CA LYS A 133 -17.77 -10.68 -9.76
C LYS A 133 -16.32 -10.20 -9.90
N PHE A 134 -15.35 -10.95 -9.37
CA PHE A 134 -13.93 -10.59 -9.44
C PHE A 134 -13.39 -10.71 -10.85
N ARG A 135 -13.80 -11.76 -11.59
CA ARG A 135 -13.49 -11.91 -13.01
C ARG A 135 -13.89 -10.67 -13.80
N LYS A 136 -15.14 -10.22 -13.69
CA LYS A 136 -15.63 -9.01 -14.37
C LYS A 136 -14.84 -7.75 -14.00
N GLN A 137 -14.50 -7.57 -12.73
CA GLN A 137 -13.68 -6.43 -12.28
C GLN A 137 -12.28 -6.44 -12.92
N VAL A 138 -11.61 -7.59 -12.95
CA VAL A 138 -10.26 -7.71 -13.52
C VAL A 138 -10.30 -7.55 -15.05
N GLU A 139 -11.26 -8.17 -15.74
CA GLU A 139 -11.41 -8.03 -17.20
C GLU A 139 -11.69 -6.58 -17.60
N ALA A 140 -12.62 -5.91 -16.91
CA ALA A 140 -12.91 -4.50 -17.13
C ALA A 140 -11.66 -3.64 -16.94
N ALA A 141 -10.93 -3.84 -15.84
CA ALA A 141 -9.68 -3.10 -15.59
C ALA A 141 -8.63 -3.30 -16.68
N LEU A 142 -8.44 -4.53 -17.17
CA LEU A 142 -7.49 -4.85 -18.25
C LEU A 142 -7.91 -4.24 -19.60
N ARG A 143 -9.22 -4.14 -19.86
CA ARG A 143 -9.79 -3.43 -21.01
C ARG A 143 -9.68 -1.91 -20.91
N GLY A 144 -9.25 -1.36 -19.77
CA GLY A 144 -9.27 0.08 -19.51
C GLY A 144 -10.69 0.63 -19.28
N GLU A 145 -11.63 -0.25 -18.93
CA GLU A 145 -12.96 0.10 -18.45
C GLU A 145 -12.87 0.53 -16.98
N GLY A 146 -13.84 1.33 -16.54
CA GLY A 146 -13.92 1.70 -15.13
C GLY A 146 -14.35 0.51 -14.29
N VAL A 147 -13.71 0.31 -13.14
CA VAL A 147 -14.21 -0.58 -12.10
C VAL A 147 -14.82 0.29 -11.00
N ASP A 148 -16.15 0.36 -10.97
CA ASP A 148 -16.87 1.04 -9.91
C ASP A 148 -16.80 0.19 -8.63
N ASP A 149 -16.37 0.82 -7.54
CA ASP A 149 -16.24 0.21 -6.20
C ASP A 149 -15.56 -1.18 -6.19
N PRO A 150 -14.25 -1.25 -6.51
CA PRO A 150 -13.54 -2.53 -6.57
C PRO A 150 -13.55 -3.23 -5.21
N GLN A 151 -13.92 -4.52 -5.19
CA GLN A 151 -13.98 -5.28 -3.95
C GLN A 151 -12.59 -5.82 -3.64
N ILE A 152 -11.87 -5.07 -2.81
CA ILE A 152 -10.50 -5.36 -2.42
C ILE A 152 -10.49 -5.80 -0.95
N ASP A 153 -9.77 -6.86 -0.65
CA ASP A 153 -9.50 -7.28 0.72
C ASP A 153 -8.44 -6.38 1.36
N TRP A 154 -8.88 -5.39 2.14
CA TRP A 154 -8.03 -4.37 2.78
C TRP A 154 -7.43 -4.82 4.12
N ASP A 155 -7.03 -6.09 4.22
CA ASP A 155 -6.58 -6.75 5.44
C ASP A 155 -5.46 -6.02 6.22
N ASP A 156 -5.08 -6.57 7.37
CA ASP A 156 -4.06 -5.97 8.25
C ASP A 156 -2.64 -5.97 7.67
N ASP A 157 -2.40 -6.65 6.54
CA ASP A 157 -1.14 -6.60 5.80
C ASP A 157 -0.84 -5.22 5.18
N PHE A 158 -1.84 -4.35 5.07
CA PHE A 158 -1.68 -2.99 4.59
C PHE A 158 -1.39 -2.05 5.76
N SER A 159 -0.25 -1.33 5.68
CA SER A 159 -0.03 -0.21 6.61
C SER A 159 -1.14 0.84 6.43
N GLY A 160 -1.43 1.62 7.48
CA GLY A 160 -2.50 2.62 7.42
C GLY A 160 -2.35 3.60 6.23
N ILE A 161 -1.13 4.09 5.99
CA ILE A 161 -0.85 4.97 4.84
C ILE A 161 -1.02 4.27 3.49
N GLU A 162 -0.58 3.01 3.37
CA GLU A 162 -0.71 2.24 2.13
C GLU A 162 -2.18 2.02 1.80
N ARG A 163 -2.98 1.60 2.79
CA ARG A 163 -4.42 1.41 2.66
C ARG A 163 -5.10 2.70 2.22
N ASP A 164 -4.80 3.83 2.87
CA ASP A 164 -5.39 5.12 2.54
C ASP A 164 -5.03 5.59 1.13
N VAL A 165 -3.77 5.41 0.72
CA VAL A 165 -3.30 5.76 -0.63
C VAL A 165 -3.96 4.89 -1.68
N LEU A 166 -3.96 3.56 -1.53
CA LEU A 166 -4.58 2.65 -2.51
C LEU A 166 -6.09 2.88 -2.62
N LYS A 167 -6.79 3.11 -1.51
CA LYS A 167 -8.20 3.55 -1.52
C LYS A 167 -8.38 4.91 -2.19
N MET A 168 -7.43 5.83 -2.05
CA MET A 168 -7.51 7.11 -2.72
C MET A 168 -7.37 6.97 -4.24
N LEU A 169 -6.53 6.05 -4.72
CA LEU A 169 -6.37 5.77 -6.14
C LEU A 169 -7.68 5.32 -6.79
N THR A 170 -8.47 4.47 -6.12
CA THR A 170 -9.74 3.96 -6.68
C THR A 170 -10.78 5.07 -6.91
N ARG A 171 -10.66 6.22 -6.24
CA ARG A 171 -11.56 7.37 -6.45
C ARG A 171 -11.13 8.28 -7.60
N ILE A 172 -9.96 8.08 -8.21
CA ILE A 172 -9.55 8.87 -9.38
C ILE A 172 -10.40 8.40 -10.58
N PRO A 173 -11.24 9.26 -11.19
CA PRO A 173 -12.15 8.81 -12.25
C PRO A 173 -11.40 8.32 -13.49
N ARG A 174 -12.02 7.40 -14.24
CA ARG A 174 -11.54 6.98 -15.55
C ARG A 174 -11.32 8.18 -16.48
N GLY A 175 -10.19 8.18 -17.17
CA GLY A 175 -9.84 9.24 -18.12
C GLY A 175 -9.40 10.54 -17.44
N GLU A 176 -9.11 10.49 -16.14
CA GLU A 176 -8.50 11.58 -15.39
C GLU A 176 -7.17 11.13 -14.76
N VAL A 177 -6.27 12.09 -14.56
CA VAL A 177 -5.00 11.86 -13.85
C VAL A 177 -4.85 12.81 -12.66
N ARG A 178 -4.06 12.40 -11.67
CA ARG A 178 -3.70 13.21 -10.49
C ARG A 178 -2.23 13.07 -10.18
N THR A 179 -1.67 14.05 -9.47
CA THR A 179 -0.27 14.00 -9.09
C THR A 179 -0.04 13.21 -7.80
N TYR A 180 1.18 12.73 -7.59
CA TYR A 180 1.58 12.15 -6.30
C TYR A 180 1.33 13.12 -5.13
N SER A 181 1.62 14.41 -5.33
CA SER A 181 1.37 15.45 -4.33
C SER A 181 -0.12 15.63 -4.03
N TRP A 182 -0.98 15.52 -5.04
CA TRP A 182 -2.43 15.56 -4.86
C TRP A 182 -2.90 14.39 -3.98
N ILE A 183 -2.43 13.17 -4.24
CA ILE A 183 -2.81 12.01 -3.42
C ILE A 183 -2.33 12.18 -1.97
N ALA A 184 -1.06 12.56 -1.79
CA ALA A 184 -0.48 12.80 -0.46
C ALA A 184 -1.32 13.80 0.34
N GLN A 185 -1.81 14.84 -0.32
CA GLN A 185 -2.71 15.81 0.28
C GLN A 185 -4.10 15.23 0.62
N GLN A 186 -4.71 14.48 -0.29
CA GLN A 186 -6.05 13.92 -0.09
C GLN A 186 -6.09 12.88 1.04
N VAL A 187 -4.97 12.19 1.29
CA VAL A 187 -4.84 11.28 2.44
C VAL A 187 -4.40 12.01 3.74
N GLY A 188 -4.37 13.34 3.74
CA GLY A 188 -4.02 14.14 4.92
C GLY A 188 -2.54 14.14 5.28
N ARG A 189 -1.65 13.71 4.37
CA ARG A 189 -0.20 13.59 4.60
C ARG A 189 0.60 14.30 3.50
N PRO A 190 0.53 15.64 3.37
CA PRO A 190 1.12 16.38 2.25
C PRO A 190 2.63 16.19 2.08
N GLY A 191 3.37 15.91 3.17
CA GLY A 191 4.80 15.60 3.12
C GLY A 191 5.16 14.19 2.60
N ALA A 192 4.18 13.30 2.45
CA ALA A 192 4.40 11.88 2.14
C ALA A 192 4.51 11.56 0.64
N VAL A 193 4.80 12.54 -0.23
CA VAL A 193 4.82 12.37 -1.70
C VAL A 193 5.72 11.21 -2.15
N ARG A 194 6.90 11.05 -1.56
CA ARG A 194 7.82 9.94 -1.87
C ARG A 194 7.23 8.59 -1.45
N ALA A 195 6.60 8.51 -0.27
CA ALA A 195 5.93 7.30 0.19
C ALA A 195 4.76 6.91 -0.74
N VAL A 196 3.95 7.89 -1.18
CA VAL A 196 2.90 7.66 -2.19
C VAL A 196 3.49 7.09 -3.47
N GLY A 197 4.62 7.64 -3.96
CA GLY A 197 5.32 7.10 -5.13
C GLY A 197 5.70 5.63 -4.97
N ASN A 198 6.29 5.27 -3.83
CA ASN A 198 6.66 3.89 -3.51
C ASN A 198 5.44 2.95 -3.42
N ILE A 199 4.34 3.41 -2.81
CA ILE A 199 3.08 2.65 -2.72
C ILE A 199 2.50 2.42 -4.12
N CYS A 200 2.46 3.45 -4.98
CA CYS A 200 1.99 3.31 -6.35
C CYS A 200 2.86 2.32 -7.16
N ALA A 201 4.18 2.34 -6.96
CA ALA A 201 5.12 1.43 -7.63
C ALA A 201 4.99 -0.03 -7.14
N ARG A 202 4.56 -0.23 -5.89
CA ARG A 202 4.38 -1.54 -5.26
C ARG A 202 2.91 -1.94 -5.11
N ASN A 203 2.02 -1.31 -5.88
CA ASN A 203 0.59 -1.60 -5.85
C ASN A 203 0.35 -3.10 -6.04
N VAL A 204 -0.27 -3.73 -5.04
CA VAL A 204 -0.50 -5.18 -5.00
C VAL A 204 -1.71 -5.60 -5.84
N VAL A 205 -2.63 -4.69 -6.16
CA VAL A 205 -3.81 -4.95 -7.01
C VAL A 205 -3.82 -4.00 -8.21
N PRO A 206 -2.78 -4.01 -9.08
CA PRO A 206 -2.70 -3.15 -10.25
C PRO A 206 -3.89 -3.32 -11.20
N PHE A 207 -4.06 -2.36 -12.11
CA PHE A 207 -5.20 -2.23 -13.05
C PHE A 207 -6.51 -1.89 -12.32
N VAL A 208 -6.93 -2.73 -11.37
CA VAL A 208 -8.14 -2.52 -10.55
C VAL A 208 -7.94 -1.33 -9.60
N VAL A 209 -6.81 -1.28 -8.90
CA VAL A 209 -6.34 -0.04 -8.24
C VAL A 209 -5.51 0.74 -9.27
N PRO A 210 -5.99 1.89 -9.76
CA PRO A 210 -5.49 2.49 -11.00
C PRO A 210 -4.26 3.39 -10.75
N CYS A 211 -3.13 2.80 -10.33
CA CYS A 211 -1.90 3.57 -10.11
C CYS A 211 -1.31 4.18 -11.41
N HIS A 212 -1.72 3.70 -12.60
CA HIS A 212 -1.38 4.33 -13.88
C HIS A 212 -2.00 5.72 -14.07
N ARG A 213 -3.05 6.08 -13.33
CA ARG A 213 -3.66 7.42 -13.33
C ARG A 213 -2.85 8.46 -12.54
N VAL A 214 -1.73 8.07 -11.93
CA VAL A 214 -0.88 8.97 -11.13
C VAL A 214 0.30 9.48 -11.93
N VAL A 215 0.50 10.79 -11.98
CA VAL A 215 1.53 11.46 -12.79
C VAL A 215 2.46 12.33 -11.93
N PRO A 216 3.67 12.66 -12.39
CA PRO A 216 4.53 13.60 -11.67
C PRO A 216 3.97 15.03 -11.70
N ALA A 217 4.35 15.85 -10.71
CA ALA A 217 3.95 17.27 -10.66
C ALA A 217 4.52 18.09 -11.84
N SER A 218 5.64 17.64 -12.41
CA SER A 218 6.21 18.14 -13.66
C SER A 218 5.40 17.77 -14.92
N GLY A 219 4.23 17.16 -14.76
CA GLY A 219 3.33 16.75 -15.84
C GLY A 219 3.86 15.62 -16.73
N GLY A 220 3.08 15.31 -17.77
CA GLY A 220 3.33 14.16 -18.63
C GLY A 220 3.00 12.83 -17.94
N VAL A 221 3.38 11.72 -18.57
CA VAL A 221 3.01 10.38 -18.10
C VAL A 221 3.93 9.88 -16.99
N GLY A 222 5.22 10.22 -17.04
CA GLY A 222 6.23 9.75 -16.09
C GLY A 222 6.45 8.23 -16.14
N GLN A 223 7.07 7.69 -15.08
CA GLN A 223 7.40 6.26 -14.97
C GLN A 223 6.23 5.42 -14.44
N TYR A 224 6.38 4.09 -14.59
CA TYR A 224 5.41 3.09 -14.16
C TYR A 224 6.09 1.76 -13.84
N ALA A 225 5.54 1.01 -12.86
CA ALA A 225 6.08 -0.28 -12.44
C ALA A 225 6.15 -1.30 -13.60
N PHE A 226 5.22 -1.23 -14.54
CA PHE A 226 5.17 -2.10 -15.72
C PHE A 226 5.66 -1.41 -17.01
N GLY A 227 6.42 -0.32 -16.87
CA GLY A 227 6.96 0.45 -17.99
C GLY A 227 6.02 1.55 -18.50
N SER A 228 6.62 2.64 -18.98
CA SER A 228 5.88 3.83 -19.42
C SER A 228 5.03 3.58 -20.67
N ALA A 229 5.39 2.63 -21.53
CA ALA A 229 4.61 2.24 -22.70
C ALA A 229 3.22 1.71 -22.31
N LEU A 230 3.17 0.75 -21.37
CA LEU A 230 1.89 0.22 -20.88
C LEU A 230 1.06 1.30 -20.17
N LYS A 231 1.70 2.20 -19.41
CA LYS A 231 0.99 3.32 -18.79
C LYS A 231 0.31 4.23 -19.81
N ARG A 232 1.00 4.55 -20.91
CA ARG A 232 0.42 5.33 -22.02
C ARG A 232 -0.77 4.62 -22.64
N GLU A 233 -0.62 3.33 -22.90
CA GLU A 233 -1.68 2.51 -23.50
C GLU A 233 -2.93 2.46 -22.60
N LEU A 234 -2.76 2.20 -21.30
CA LEU A 234 -3.88 2.22 -20.35
C LEU A 234 -4.58 3.58 -20.31
N LEU A 235 -3.83 4.68 -20.26
CA LEU A 235 -4.40 6.03 -20.29
C LEU A 235 -5.16 6.31 -21.61
N LYS A 236 -4.64 5.85 -22.75
CA LYS A 236 -5.31 5.98 -24.06
C LYS A 236 -6.62 5.19 -24.09
N ARG A 237 -6.66 3.95 -23.60
CA ARG A 237 -7.89 3.14 -23.47
C ARG A 237 -8.94 3.82 -22.58
N GLU A 238 -8.51 4.59 -21.60
CA GLU A 238 -9.39 5.38 -20.74
C GLU A 238 -9.90 6.69 -21.39
N GLY A 239 -9.43 7.02 -22.60
CA GLY A 239 -9.80 8.23 -23.32
C GLY A 239 -9.00 9.47 -22.88
N VAL A 240 -7.79 9.30 -22.36
CA VAL A 240 -6.85 10.40 -22.13
C VAL A 240 -6.10 10.68 -23.42
N ASP A 241 -6.13 11.95 -23.86
CA ASP A 241 -5.22 12.45 -24.88
C ASP A 241 -3.82 12.63 -24.27
N VAL A 242 -3.01 11.57 -24.38
CA VAL A 242 -1.66 11.52 -23.81
C VAL A 242 -0.73 12.52 -24.50
N ASP A 243 -0.86 12.72 -25.80
CA ASP A 243 0.01 13.59 -26.58
C ASP A 243 -0.24 15.06 -26.23
N ALA A 244 -1.51 15.45 -26.08
CA ALA A 244 -1.88 16.77 -25.57
C ALA A 244 -1.41 16.97 -24.11
N LEU A 245 -1.54 15.95 -23.25
CA LEU A 245 -1.06 16.03 -21.86
C LEU A 245 0.45 16.26 -21.79
N GLU A 246 1.23 15.55 -22.60
CA GLU A 246 2.68 15.72 -22.67
C GLU A 246 3.07 17.06 -23.33
N ALA A 247 2.31 17.53 -24.32
CA ALA A 247 2.53 18.84 -24.94
C ALA A 247 2.30 19.99 -23.95
N LEU A 248 1.25 19.92 -23.12
CA LEU A 248 1.04 20.85 -22.02
C LEU A 248 2.20 20.81 -21.03
N ALA A 249 2.70 19.62 -20.72
CA ALA A 249 3.80 19.47 -19.78
C ALA A 249 5.11 20.11 -20.27
N ARG A 250 5.43 19.97 -21.57
CA ARG A 250 6.57 20.64 -22.21
C ARG A 250 6.46 22.16 -22.17
N LYS A 251 5.24 22.71 -22.26
CA LYS A 251 4.94 24.14 -22.13
C LYS A 251 4.85 24.62 -20.66
N ASN A 252 5.23 23.77 -19.71
CA ASN A 252 5.10 24.01 -18.27
C ASN A 252 3.66 24.32 -17.80
N VAL A 253 2.65 23.81 -18.50
CA VAL A 253 1.23 23.98 -18.13
C VAL A 253 0.80 22.79 -17.25
N ARG A 254 0.31 23.10 -16.04
CA ARG A 254 -0.13 22.12 -15.04
C ARG A 254 -1.62 22.15 -14.79
N PHE A 255 -2.25 23.30 -15.03
CA PHE A 255 -3.68 23.51 -14.83
C PHE A 255 -4.29 24.27 -16.00
N ILE A 256 -5.59 24.04 -16.21
CA ILE A 256 -6.40 24.72 -17.22
C ILE A 256 -7.53 25.46 -16.51
N GLY A 257 -7.56 26.77 -16.70
CA GLY A 257 -8.64 27.66 -16.27
C GLY A 257 -9.65 27.94 -17.39
N SER A 258 -10.87 28.29 -16.99
CA SER A 258 -11.94 28.78 -17.87
C SER A 258 -12.09 30.30 -17.76
N LYS A 259 -11.97 31.03 -18.87
CA LYS A 259 -12.18 32.50 -18.90
C LYS A 259 -13.56 32.91 -18.37
N THR A 260 -14.59 32.13 -18.68
CA THR A 260 -15.99 32.42 -18.37
C THR A 260 -16.34 32.12 -16.92
N THR A 261 -15.98 30.94 -16.42
CA THR A 261 -16.37 30.51 -15.05
C THR A 261 -15.35 30.89 -13.98
N LYS A 262 -14.14 31.29 -14.38
CA LYS A 262 -12.98 31.49 -13.49
C LYS A 262 -12.64 30.25 -12.65
N ILE A 263 -13.02 29.06 -13.11
CA ILE A 263 -12.66 27.79 -12.47
C ILE A 263 -11.37 27.27 -13.09
N VAL A 264 -10.47 26.76 -12.26
CA VAL A 264 -9.25 26.08 -12.68
C VAL A 264 -9.27 24.61 -12.29
N CYS A 265 -8.75 23.77 -13.17
CA CYS A 265 -8.84 22.31 -13.14
C CYS A 265 -7.50 21.65 -13.49
N PHE A 266 -7.37 20.36 -13.16
CA PHE A 266 -6.38 19.51 -13.83
C PHE A 266 -6.73 19.37 -15.33
N PRO A 267 -5.73 19.20 -16.23
CA PRO A 267 -5.97 19.16 -17.68
C PRO A 267 -6.95 18.07 -18.13
N THR A 268 -6.94 16.92 -17.46
CA THR A 268 -7.79 15.77 -17.80
C THR A 268 -9.13 15.76 -17.06
N CYS A 269 -9.39 16.73 -16.17
CA CYS A 269 -10.67 16.85 -15.48
C CYS A 269 -11.83 16.91 -16.49
N ARG A 270 -12.93 16.20 -16.22
CA ARG A 270 -14.15 16.22 -17.04
C ARG A 270 -14.62 17.65 -17.38
N ASP A 271 -14.55 18.56 -16.41
CA ASP A 271 -14.98 19.95 -16.62
C ASP A 271 -13.96 20.74 -17.46
N ALA A 272 -12.66 20.46 -17.31
CA ALA A 272 -11.62 21.08 -18.14
C ALA A 272 -11.73 20.69 -19.62
N ARG A 273 -11.99 19.40 -19.88
CA ARG A 273 -12.14 18.86 -21.25
C ARG A 273 -13.29 19.50 -22.04
N ARG A 274 -14.29 20.05 -21.35
CA ARG A 274 -15.46 20.72 -21.96
C ARG A 274 -15.25 22.22 -22.21
N ILE A 275 -14.15 22.80 -21.71
CA ILE A 275 -13.82 24.21 -21.99
C ILE A 275 -13.41 24.30 -23.47
N ARG A 276 -14.09 25.15 -24.23
CA ARG A 276 -13.71 25.47 -25.62
C ARG A 276 -12.30 26.06 -25.67
N GLU A 277 -11.54 25.74 -26.73
CA GLU A 277 -10.13 26.11 -26.90
C GLU A 277 -9.88 27.59 -26.59
N GLU A 278 -10.70 28.49 -27.15
CA GLU A 278 -10.60 29.95 -27.02
C GLU A 278 -10.84 30.46 -25.59
N ASN A 279 -11.49 29.64 -24.75
CA ASN A 279 -11.82 29.94 -23.36
C ASN A 279 -10.85 29.32 -22.36
N ARG A 280 -9.84 28.57 -22.80
CA ARG A 280 -8.82 27.97 -21.94
C ARG A 280 -7.78 29.01 -21.54
N VAL A 281 -7.36 28.97 -20.27
CA VAL A 281 -6.26 29.76 -19.73
C VAL A 281 -5.26 28.80 -19.09
N PRO A 282 -4.05 28.63 -19.66
CA PRO A 282 -3.05 27.75 -19.08
C PRO A 282 -2.42 28.37 -17.83
N PHE A 283 -2.12 27.53 -16.84
CA PHE A 283 -1.41 27.91 -15.62
C PHE A 283 -0.32 26.90 -15.28
N GLN A 284 0.83 27.41 -14.83
CA GLN A 284 1.97 26.59 -14.39
C GLN A 284 1.85 26.11 -12.94
N ASP A 285 1.16 26.87 -12.09
CA ASP A 285 1.01 26.57 -10.68
C ASP A 285 -0.31 27.16 -10.15
N ALA A 286 -0.69 26.78 -8.92
CA ALA A 286 -1.92 27.25 -8.29
C ALA A 286 -1.88 28.74 -7.95
N ALA A 287 -0.73 29.26 -7.51
CA ALA A 287 -0.59 30.64 -7.09
C ALA A 287 -0.83 31.62 -8.26
N ALA A 288 -0.30 31.30 -9.45
CA ALA A 288 -0.51 32.07 -10.66
C ALA A 288 -1.99 32.13 -11.10
N ALA A 289 -2.76 31.07 -10.81
CA ALA A 289 -4.19 31.04 -11.07
C ALA A 289 -4.97 31.89 -10.05
N GLU A 290 -4.65 31.74 -8.76
CA GLU A 290 -5.29 32.48 -7.67
C GLU A 290 -5.06 34.00 -7.80
N GLN A 291 -3.84 34.43 -8.13
CA GLN A 291 -3.52 35.84 -8.38
C GLN A 291 -4.34 36.46 -9.52
N LYS A 292 -4.78 35.64 -10.49
CA LYS A 292 -5.66 36.07 -11.59
C LYS A 292 -7.15 35.90 -11.27
N GLY A 293 -7.50 35.65 -10.01
CA GLY A 293 -8.87 35.51 -9.53
C GLY A 293 -9.54 34.18 -9.90
N PHE A 294 -8.77 33.15 -10.24
CA PHE A 294 -9.33 31.82 -10.48
C PHE A 294 -9.51 31.05 -9.18
N ARG A 295 -10.56 30.24 -9.12
CA ARG A 295 -10.91 29.41 -7.96
C ARG A 295 -10.84 27.91 -8.31
N PRO A 296 -10.44 27.04 -7.37
CA PRO A 296 -10.27 25.62 -7.66
C PRO A 296 -11.60 24.96 -8.01
N CYS A 297 -11.55 24.04 -8.97
CA CYS A 297 -12.65 23.12 -9.24
C CYS A 297 -12.93 22.22 -8.03
N ARG A 298 -14.20 22.17 -7.60
CA ARG A 298 -14.64 21.32 -6.48
C ARG A 298 -14.57 19.82 -6.77
N LYS A 299 -14.62 19.43 -8.05
CA LYS A 299 -14.57 18.02 -8.47
C LYS A 299 -13.15 17.48 -8.52
N CYS A 300 -12.25 18.13 -9.26
CA CYS A 300 -10.88 17.64 -9.37
C CYS A 300 -9.94 18.14 -8.28
N GLN A 301 -10.36 19.16 -7.53
CA GLN A 301 -9.64 19.73 -6.39
C GLN A 301 -8.14 19.95 -6.70
N PRO A 302 -7.81 20.80 -7.69
CA PRO A 302 -6.43 20.93 -8.16
C PRO A 302 -5.51 21.61 -7.15
N PHE A 303 -6.09 22.26 -6.14
CA PHE A 303 -5.39 22.98 -5.10
C PHE A 303 -5.48 22.25 -3.78
N ALA A 304 -4.57 22.63 -2.89
CA ALA A 304 -4.75 22.38 -1.48
C ALA A 304 -6.06 22.97 -0.98
N ALA A 305 -6.88 22.15 -0.32
CA ALA A 305 -7.90 22.71 0.55
C ALA A 305 -7.17 23.54 1.60
N ARG A 306 -7.28 24.87 1.52
CA ARG A 306 -6.88 25.74 2.63
C ARG A 306 -7.74 25.28 3.79
N THR A 307 -7.12 24.70 4.82
CA THR A 307 -7.79 24.39 6.09
C THR A 307 -8.43 25.69 6.53
N THR A 308 -9.75 25.79 6.41
CA THR A 308 -10.47 26.92 6.98
C THR A 308 -10.30 26.77 8.47
N SER A 309 -9.37 27.54 9.06
CA SER A 309 -9.32 27.71 10.50
C SER A 309 -10.69 28.29 10.88
N SER A 310 -11.56 27.46 11.42
CA SER A 310 -12.78 27.91 12.07
C SER A 310 -12.34 28.84 13.18
N LYS A 311 -12.52 30.15 12.97
CA LYS A 311 -12.58 31.12 14.05
C LYS A 311 -13.69 30.64 14.98
N SER A 312 -13.33 30.01 16.10
CA SER A 312 -14.24 29.81 17.22
C SER A 312 -14.67 31.19 17.68
N ARG A 313 -15.93 31.54 17.38
CA ARG A 313 -16.60 32.65 18.05
C ARG A 313 -16.66 32.29 19.52
N SER A 314 -15.84 32.94 20.32
CA SER A 314 -16.05 33.11 21.75
C SER A 314 -17.42 33.77 21.95
N SER A 315 -18.41 32.97 22.32
CA SER A 315 -19.64 33.46 22.92
C SER A 315 -19.35 33.75 24.39
N ARG A 316 -19.26 35.04 24.71
CA ARG A 316 -19.46 35.54 26.08
C ARG A 316 -20.80 35.01 26.58
N VAL A 317 -20.78 34.27 27.69
CA VAL A 317 -21.95 34.14 28.56
C VAL A 317 -21.75 35.16 29.67
N SER A 318 -22.50 36.24 29.58
CA SER A 318 -22.77 37.16 30.67
C SER A 318 -24.27 37.09 30.89
N SER A 319 -24.69 36.41 31.96
CA SER A 319 -25.89 36.60 32.79
C SER A 319 -25.98 35.42 33.74
#